data_AF-A0A0F9KR74-F1
#
_entry.id   AF-A0A0F9KR74-F1
#
_cell.length_a   1.000
_cell.length_b   1.000
_cell.length_c   1.000
_cell.angle_alpha   90.00
_cell.angle_beta   90.00
_cell.angle_gamma   90.00
#
_symmetry.space_group_name_H-M   'P 1'
#
loop_
_entity.id
_entity.type
_entity.pdbx_description
1 polymer ?
#
loop_
_entity_poly.entity_id
_entity_poly.type
_entity_poly.pdbx_seq_one_letter_code
_entity_poly.pdbx_strand_id
1 'polypeptide(L)'
;MASTFLVVQNNAVSTLSSGINDAVTSLDVASGEGGLFPSTYPFHISIEDEILSCTNRSTDTLTVVRGQQSTTNVAHSTGAPVELRVTAKSVTDLNTAVNTLEDHTVLASEVEVSELATATYDDVQDYINFFGDRTLLSGGAISDNGDGTIAVASGTAWVKATDSDTAIGKFFNFSADNSVSLTDLTTNYIYLDYNGGTPQMVVATSLLTHGFKQDHILVGTAFRDGTTSHFHHVDTVGIGRINRTDMHHREEHAVHRVEGMVTSSVGTRNLGITAGVLHEGISRHGTSPFTTPNSGTADATEANTLHDADGGFATTDVGKTVHNTTDDTYAEVTAFVDSGQLTLNADIFISGENYDLDSFTYWYTTDSGSTWTEVRGSTAISNTQYNNIASGLASLTSNRYGVHWVYMEVDGEHFHVLYGQGDYKANQAEEATPPSISPNIVTQYCALIAKIIVEKDTDTLTILYPWTTVFTSSFATDHNSLANLTTGDVHTQYLLTDGTRA
;
A
#
# COMPACT_ATOMS: atom_id res chain seq x y z
N MET A 1 -20.82 30.70 25.88
CA MET A 1 -21.84 31.64 26.40
C MET A 1 -22.31 32.46 25.21
N ALA A 2 -23.57 32.38 24.78
CA ALA A 2 -24.05 33.20 23.66
C ALA A 2 -24.23 34.65 24.16
N SER A 3 -23.51 35.60 23.57
CA SER A 3 -23.72 37.02 23.82
C SER A 3 -25.15 37.39 23.41
N THR A 4 -25.99 37.83 24.34
CA THR A 4 -27.32 38.35 24.01
C THR A 4 -27.20 39.82 23.63
N PHE A 5 -27.36 40.12 22.34
CA PHE A 5 -27.34 41.50 21.84
C PHE A 5 -28.65 42.23 22.16
N LEU A 6 -28.56 43.54 22.42
CA LEU A 6 -29.75 44.38 22.63
C LEU A 6 -30.54 44.55 21.33
N VAL A 7 -31.86 44.57 21.43
CA VAL A 7 -32.75 44.83 20.30
C VAL A 7 -32.67 46.32 19.92
N VAL A 8 -32.61 46.60 18.62
CA VAL A 8 -32.59 47.96 18.06
C VAL A 8 -33.81 48.18 17.16
N GLN A 9 -34.29 49.42 17.10
CA GLN A 9 -35.39 49.81 16.23
C GLN A 9 -35.18 51.24 15.73
N ASN A 10 -35.47 51.47 14.45
CA ASN A 10 -35.35 52.78 13.84
C ASN A 10 -36.41 53.74 14.41
N ASN A 11 -36.01 54.98 14.68
CA ASN A 11 -36.90 56.08 15.07
C ASN A 11 -37.80 55.79 16.30
N ALA A 12 -37.33 54.94 17.22
CA ALA A 12 -38.01 54.68 18.49
C ALA A 12 -37.83 55.88 19.44
N VAL A 13 -38.65 56.91 19.24
CA VAL A 13 -38.60 58.21 19.93
C VAL A 13 -40.01 58.57 20.39
N SER A 14 -40.14 59.02 21.64
CA SER A 14 -41.37 59.55 22.24
C SER A 14 -41.02 60.53 23.36
N THR A 15 -42.00 60.91 24.18
CA THR A 15 -41.83 61.73 25.39
C THR A 15 -42.54 61.11 26.58
N LEU A 16 -42.08 61.42 27.81
CA LEU A 16 -42.77 61.00 29.03
C LEU A 16 -44.16 61.63 29.12
N SER A 17 -45.19 60.79 29.24
CA SER A 17 -46.59 61.22 29.43
C SER A 17 -46.81 61.92 30.78
N SER A 18 -46.01 61.56 31.79
CA SER A 18 -45.99 62.23 33.10
C SER A 18 -44.60 62.17 33.74
N GLY A 19 -44.30 63.11 34.64
CA GLY A 19 -43.03 63.14 35.36
C GLY A 19 -42.86 61.95 36.30
N ILE A 20 -41.63 61.43 36.39
CA ILE A 20 -41.27 60.27 37.20
C ILE A 20 -40.19 60.63 38.22
N ASN A 21 -40.18 59.92 39.36
CA ASN A 21 -39.07 60.02 40.33
C ASN A 21 -37.97 58.98 40.04
N ASP A 22 -36.94 58.94 40.89
CA ASP A 22 -35.75 58.09 40.79
C ASP A 22 -35.97 56.61 41.18
N ALA A 23 -37.16 56.27 41.67
CA ALA A 23 -37.52 54.92 42.11
C ALA A 23 -38.55 54.21 41.19
N VAL A 24 -39.16 54.92 40.25
CA VAL A 24 -40.17 54.36 39.34
C VAL A 24 -39.55 53.35 38.37
N THR A 25 -40.15 52.17 38.26
CA THR A 25 -39.77 51.06 37.35
C THR A 25 -40.78 50.83 36.22
N SER A 26 -41.78 51.70 36.08
CA SER A 26 -42.78 51.66 35.01
C SER A 26 -43.12 53.08 34.60
N LEU A 27 -42.95 53.40 33.33
CA LEU A 27 -43.20 54.74 32.79
C LEU A 27 -44.07 54.67 31.55
N ASP A 28 -44.88 55.70 31.34
CA ASP A 28 -45.73 55.83 30.17
C ASP A 28 -45.09 56.80 29.17
N VAL A 29 -44.95 56.35 27.93
CA VAL A 29 -44.63 57.23 26.80
C VAL A 29 -45.91 57.93 26.31
N ALA A 30 -45.80 58.86 25.36
CA ALA A 30 -46.97 59.60 24.90
C ALA A 30 -48.04 58.66 24.30
N SER A 31 -49.30 59.06 24.42
CA SER A 31 -50.46 58.23 24.05
C SER A 31 -50.38 57.75 22.60
N GLY A 32 -50.45 56.43 22.39
CA GLY A 32 -50.36 55.77 21.09
C GLY A 32 -48.94 55.57 20.55
N GLU A 33 -47.91 56.01 21.28
CA GLU A 33 -46.50 55.97 20.83
C GLU A 33 -45.71 54.79 21.39
N GLY A 34 -46.27 53.99 22.30
CA GLY A 34 -45.59 52.79 22.81
C GLY A 34 -45.20 51.82 21.71
N GLY A 35 -46.04 51.73 20.67
CA GLY A 35 -45.82 50.95 19.45
C GLY A 35 -44.51 51.27 18.71
N LEU A 36 -43.91 52.45 18.93
CA LEU A 36 -42.66 52.89 18.31
C LEU A 36 -41.42 52.17 18.86
N PHE A 37 -41.51 51.52 20.02
CA PHE A 37 -40.43 50.76 20.64
C PHE A 37 -40.49 49.26 20.27
N PRO A 38 -39.45 48.45 20.53
CA PRO A 38 -39.47 47.01 20.26
C PRO A 38 -40.53 46.23 21.07
N SER A 39 -41.01 45.12 20.50
CA SER A 39 -41.82 44.10 21.19
C SER A 39 -41.00 42.95 21.77
N THR A 40 -39.71 42.87 21.41
CA THR A 40 -38.74 41.88 21.89
C THR A 40 -37.73 42.53 22.81
N TYR A 41 -37.22 41.77 23.78
CA TYR A 41 -36.39 42.26 24.88
C TYR A 41 -35.08 41.46 24.95
N PRO A 42 -34.02 42.02 25.56
CA PRO A 42 -33.94 43.37 26.13
C PRO A 42 -33.61 44.45 25.10
N PHE A 43 -34.10 45.66 25.32
CA PHE A 43 -33.61 46.89 24.66
C PHE A 43 -33.41 47.99 25.68
N HIS A 44 -32.54 48.94 25.37
CA HIS A 44 -32.28 50.08 26.25
C HIS A 44 -32.88 51.36 25.66
N ILE A 45 -33.46 52.18 26.54
CA ILE A 45 -33.89 53.55 26.22
C ILE A 45 -33.04 54.54 27.00
N SER A 46 -33.01 55.79 26.54
CA SER A 46 -32.40 56.91 27.22
C SER A 46 -33.45 57.96 27.52
N ILE A 47 -33.38 58.52 28.73
CA ILE A 47 -34.12 59.72 29.12
C ILE A 47 -33.06 60.71 29.60
N GLU A 48 -32.84 61.76 28.81
CA GLU A 48 -31.73 62.70 29.02
C GLU A 48 -30.38 61.94 29.08
N ASP A 49 -29.72 61.93 30.24
CA ASP A 49 -28.43 61.26 30.48
C ASP A 49 -28.58 59.87 31.13
N GLU A 50 -29.80 59.44 31.50
CA GLU A 50 -30.03 58.13 32.10
C GLU A 50 -30.29 57.06 31.02
N ILE A 51 -29.71 55.87 31.17
CA ILE A 51 -29.97 54.69 30.33
C ILE A 51 -30.76 53.67 31.15
N LEU A 52 -31.88 53.19 30.60
CA LEU A 52 -32.80 52.27 31.25
C LEU A 52 -32.96 51.01 30.40
N SER A 53 -32.96 49.83 31.02
CA SER A 53 -33.23 48.56 30.34
C SER A 53 -34.72 48.27 30.35
N CYS A 54 -35.35 48.28 29.18
CA CYS A 54 -36.74 47.89 29.03
C CYS A 54 -36.87 46.36 28.99
N THR A 55 -37.69 45.82 29.88
CA THR A 55 -37.91 44.37 30.03
C THR A 55 -39.32 43.95 29.63
N ASN A 56 -40.24 44.90 29.52
CA ASN A 56 -41.60 44.67 29.03
C ASN A 56 -42.22 45.97 28.50
N ARG A 57 -43.14 45.85 27.54
CA ARG A 57 -44.02 46.91 27.03
C ARG A 57 -45.45 46.40 27.03
N SER A 58 -46.35 47.17 27.60
CA SER A 58 -47.78 46.99 27.49
C SER A 58 -48.40 48.28 26.98
N THR A 59 -48.93 48.27 25.76
CA THR A 59 -49.40 49.47 25.05
C THR A 59 -48.36 50.60 25.10
N ASP A 60 -48.61 51.68 25.85
CA ASP A 60 -47.75 52.85 26.00
C ASP A 60 -46.88 52.80 27.27
N THR A 61 -47.06 51.78 28.10
CA THR A 61 -46.30 51.59 29.34
C THR A 61 -45.07 50.73 29.10
N LEU A 62 -43.89 51.25 29.47
CA LEU A 62 -42.60 50.54 29.46
C LEU A 62 -42.22 50.15 30.90
N THR A 63 -41.99 48.87 31.13
CA THR A 63 -41.37 48.34 32.36
C THR A 63 -39.87 48.33 32.21
N VAL A 64 -39.18 48.97 33.15
CA VAL A 64 -37.76 49.31 33.02
C VAL A 64 -36.97 49.00 34.28
N VAL A 65 -35.70 48.63 34.09
CA VAL A 65 -34.66 48.66 35.12
C VAL A 65 -33.83 49.92 34.90
N ARG A 66 -33.78 50.77 35.93
CA ARG A 66 -33.12 52.10 35.92
C ARG A 66 -31.59 52.01 35.97
N GLY A 67 -30.90 53.10 35.70
CA GLY A 67 -29.46 53.26 35.97
C GLY A 67 -28.55 52.22 35.33
N GLN A 68 -28.77 51.90 34.05
CA GLN A 68 -27.95 50.93 33.32
C GLN A 68 -26.66 51.56 32.82
N GLN A 69 -25.67 50.70 32.55
CA GLN A 69 -24.40 51.10 31.92
C GLN A 69 -23.69 52.25 32.64
N SER A 70 -23.71 52.21 33.98
CA SER A 70 -23.10 53.20 34.88
C SER A 70 -23.77 54.59 34.90
N THR A 71 -25.00 54.69 34.37
CA THR A 71 -25.84 55.87 34.60
C THR A 71 -26.50 55.81 35.98
N THR A 72 -26.93 56.95 36.51
CA THR A 72 -27.59 57.06 37.82
C THR A 72 -29.08 57.27 37.65
N ASN A 73 -29.90 56.69 38.52
CA ASN A 73 -31.35 56.95 38.52
C ASN A 73 -31.63 58.41 38.89
N VAL A 74 -32.40 59.13 38.08
CA VAL A 74 -32.74 60.55 38.33
C VAL A 74 -34.25 60.80 38.13
N ALA A 75 -34.81 61.82 38.79
CA ALA A 75 -36.18 62.25 38.50
C ALA A 75 -36.24 62.97 37.14
N HIS A 76 -37.22 62.64 36.29
CA HIS A 76 -37.41 63.28 34.98
C HIS A 76 -38.77 63.96 34.90
N SER A 77 -38.81 65.12 34.25
CA SER A 77 -40.05 65.91 34.11
C SER A 77 -40.97 65.36 33.02
N THR A 78 -42.27 65.67 33.10
CA THR A 78 -43.22 65.39 32.01
C THR A 78 -42.72 65.99 30.69
N GLY A 79 -42.86 65.25 29.60
CA GLY A 79 -42.40 65.67 28.27
C GLY A 79 -40.92 65.44 28.00
N ALA A 80 -40.15 64.90 28.96
CA ALA A 80 -38.75 64.54 28.72
C ALA A 80 -38.65 63.49 27.58
N PRO A 81 -37.66 63.59 26.69
CA PRO A 81 -37.54 62.69 25.55
C PRO A 81 -37.21 61.27 26.02
N VAL A 82 -37.91 60.29 25.45
CA VAL A 82 -37.68 58.86 25.66
C VAL A 82 -37.24 58.28 24.32
N GLU A 83 -35.99 57.83 24.23
CA GLU A 83 -35.40 57.44 22.95
C GLU A 83 -34.65 56.11 23.07
N LEU A 84 -34.86 55.17 22.16
CA LEU A 84 -33.95 54.05 22.01
C LEU A 84 -32.69 54.54 21.30
N ARG A 85 -31.58 54.62 22.03
CA ARG A 85 -30.28 55.00 21.49
C ARG A 85 -29.33 53.80 21.49
N VAL A 86 -28.55 53.67 20.42
CA VAL A 86 -27.40 52.75 20.41
C VAL A 86 -26.34 53.36 21.33
N THR A 87 -26.03 52.65 22.41
CA THR A 87 -25.12 53.15 23.46
C THR A 87 -23.67 52.76 23.16
N ALA A 88 -22.72 53.52 23.71
CA ALA A 88 -21.29 53.22 23.57
C ALA A 88 -20.95 51.81 24.09
N LYS A 89 -21.57 51.38 25.20
CA LYS A 89 -21.36 50.03 25.74
C LYS A 89 -21.92 48.95 24.80
N SER A 90 -23.08 49.15 24.19
CA SER A 90 -23.64 48.20 23.21
C SER A 90 -22.71 47.97 22.02
N VAL A 91 -22.09 49.03 21.51
CA VAL A 91 -21.11 48.94 20.40
C VAL A 91 -19.80 48.31 20.88
N THR A 92 -19.34 48.65 22.08
CA THR A 92 -18.10 48.08 22.66
C THR A 92 -18.24 46.58 22.91
N ASP A 93 -19.39 46.13 23.42
CA ASP A 93 -19.68 44.72 23.65
C ASP A 93 -19.73 43.95 22.31
N LEU A 94 -20.32 44.56 21.26
CA LEU A 94 -20.30 44.00 19.90
C LEU A 94 -18.87 43.89 19.35
N ASN A 95 -18.08 44.96 19.43
CA ASN A 95 -16.68 44.95 19.00
C ASN A 95 -15.87 43.87 19.74
N THR A 96 -16.11 43.70 21.04
CA THR A 96 -15.43 42.67 21.84
C THR A 96 -15.78 41.27 21.35
N ALA A 97 -17.07 41.00 21.09
CA ALA A 97 -17.52 39.72 20.57
C ALA A 97 -16.96 39.43 19.16
N VAL A 98 -16.96 40.44 18.27
CA VAL A 98 -16.40 40.31 16.92
C VAL A 98 -14.90 40.06 16.97
N ASN A 99 -14.14 40.84 17.74
CA ASN A 99 -12.70 40.63 17.88
C ASN A 99 -12.37 39.23 18.43
N THR A 100 -13.20 38.69 19.31
CA THR A 100 -13.03 37.31 19.83
C THR A 100 -13.24 36.27 18.73
N LEU A 101 -14.20 36.49 17.83
CA LEU A 101 -14.42 35.61 16.67
C LEU A 101 -13.31 35.75 15.63
N GLU A 102 -12.82 36.96 15.39
CA GLU A 102 -11.72 37.23 14.45
C GLU A 102 -10.39 36.63 14.91
N ASP A 103 -10.15 36.55 16.22
CA ASP A 103 -8.95 35.93 16.81
C ASP A 103 -9.11 34.41 17.06
N HIS A 104 -10.27 33.84 16.71
CA HIS A 104 -10.52 32.42 16.93
C HIS A 104 -9.66 31.56 15.98
N THR A 105 -8.79 30.74 16.58
CA THR A 105 -8.07 29.68 15.87
C THR A 105 -8.86 28.39 16.00
N VAL A 106 -9.25 27.79 14.86
CA VAL A 106 -9.91 26.48 14.83
C VAL A 106 -8.85 25.39 15.02
N LEU A 107 -9.00 24.59 16.06
CA LEU A 107 -8.09 23.46 16.32
C LEU A 107 -8.48 22.26 15.44
N ALA A 108 -7.50 21.41 15.10
CA ALA A 108 -7.78 20.18 14.35
C ALA A 108 -8.75 19.24 15.10
N SER A 109 -8.78 19.31 16.43
CA SER A 109 -9.71 18.56 17.28
C SER A 109 -11.12 19.15 17.33
N GLU A 110 -11.36 20.26 16.64
CA GLU A 110 -12.68 20.89 16.50
C GLU A 110 -13.21 20.77 15.07
N VAL A 111 -12.43 20.16 14.18
CA VAL A 111 -12.81 19.93 12.78
C VAL A 111 -13.23 18.47 12.64
N GLU A 112 -14.54 18.25 12.60
CA GLU A 112 -15.16 16.95 12.41
C GLU A 112 -14.82 16.34 11.04
N VAL A 113 -14.65 15.02 11.00
CA VAL A 113 -14.63 14.22 9.78
C VAL A 113 -15.97 13.51 9.59
N SER A 114 -16.23 12.99 8.38
CA SER A 114 -17.44 12.20 8.16
C SER A 114 -17.39 10.90 8.95
N GLU A 115 -18.31 10.72 9.88
CA GLU A 115 -18.38 9.55 10.76
C GLU A 115 -19.66 8.71 10.55
N LEU A 116 -19.63 7.47 11.02
CA LEU A 116 -20.79 6.60 11.11
C LEU A 116 -21.23 6.49 12.58
N ALA A 117 -22.41 7.03 12.89
CA ALA A 117 -22.93 7.07 14.26
C ALA A 117 -21.98 7.81 15.22
N THR A 118 -21.77 7.31 16.45
CA THR A 118 -20.84 7.90 17.43
C THR A 118 -19.49 7.19 17.32
N ALA A 119 -18.65 7.61 16.38
CA ALA A 119 -17.31 7.04 16.25
C ALA A 119 -16.46 7.42 17.48
N THR A 120 -15.46 6.60 17.81
CA THR A 120 -14.51 6.92 18.90
C THR A 120 -13.48 7.97 18.46
N TYR A 121 -13.28 8.08 17.15
CA TYR A 121 -12.36 9.01 16.50
C TYR A 121 -13.17 9.73 15.43
N ASP A 122 -13.39 11.02 15.64
CA ASP A 122 -14.40 11.81 14.94
C ASP A 122 -13.84 13.12 14.36
N ASP A 123 -12.62 13.50 14.72
CA ASP A 123 -12.00 14.74 14.27
C ASP A 123 -10.75 14.55 13.37
N VAL A 124 -10.30 15.66 12.78
CA VAL A 124 -9.10 15.71 11.93
C VAL A 124 -7.83 15.40 12.72
N GLN A 125 -7.77 15.72 14.01
CA GLN A 125 -6.61 15.44 14.85
C GLN A 125 -6.43 13.92 15.02
N ASP A 126 -7.51 13.19 15.25
CA ASP A 126 -7.49 11.73 15.33
C ASP A 126 -7.13 11.08 14.01
N TYR A 127 -7.66 11.59 12.90
CA TYR A 127 -7.25 11.14 11.58
C TYR A 127 -5.72 11.28 11.40
N ILE A 128 -5.15 12.43 11.73
CA ILE A 128 -3.70 12.66 11.67
C ILE A 128 -2.92 11.77 12.66
N ASN A 129 -3.52 11.40 13.80
CA ASN A 129 -2.90 10.49 14.76
C ASN A 129 -2.71 9.08 14.18
N PHE A 130 -3.59 8.60 13.29
CA PHE A 130 -3.39 7.28 12.67
C PHE A 130 -2.54 7.31 11.40
N PHE A 131 -2.70 8.35 10.57
CA PHE A 131 -2.08 8.38 9.24
C PHE A 131 -0.78 9.21 9.16
N GLY A 132 -0.43 9.94 10.22
CA GLY A 132 0.80 10.72 10.27
C GLY A 132 2.04 9.87 10.56
N ASP A 133 2.75 9.45 9.51
CA ASP A 133 4.00 8.67 9.61
C ASP A 133 5.21 9.51 10.06
N ARG A 134 6.05 8.93 10.92
CA ARG A 134 7.33 9.53 11.34
C ARG A 134 8.24 9.82 10.14
N THR A 135 8.72 11.05 10.03
CA THR A 135 9.28 11.59 8.77
C THR A 135 10.38 12.62 9.03
N LEU A 136 11.56 12.40 8.45
CA LEU A 136 12.57 13.46 8.28
C LEU A 136 12.21 14.27 7.02
N LEU A 137 11.78 15.51 7.22
CA LEU A 137 11.23 16.35 6.14
C LEU A 137 12.34 17.06 5.35
N SER A 138 13.34 17.58 6.06
CA SER A 138 14.49 18.29 5.49
C SER A 138 15.66 18.30 6.47
N GLY A 139 16.88 18.50 5.96
CA GLY A 139 18.09 18.56 6.78
C GLY A 139 18.62 17.18 7.18
N GLY A 140 19.36 17.10 8.29
CA GLY A 140 19.94 15.83 8.76
C GLY A 140 21.13 15.32 7.95
N ALA A 141 21.71 16.14 7.08
CA ALA A 141 22.88 15.79 6.29
C ALA A 141 24.04 15.34 7.21
N ILE A 142 24.67 14.22 6.86
CA ILE A 142 25.77 13.64 7.62
C ILE A 142 27.10 13.99 6.96
N SER A 143 28.10 14.36 7.76
CA SER A 143 29.48 14.55 7.31
C SER A 143 30.47 13.96 8.32
N ASP A 144 31.59 13.44 7.83
CA ASP A 144 32.70 12.98 8.67
C ASP A 144 33.51 14.18 9.19
N ASN A 145 33.82 14.20 10.49
CA ASN A 145 34.66 15.23 11.11
C ASN A 145 36.16 14.91 11.00
N GLY A 146 36.52 13.68 10.60
CA GLY A 146 37.91 13.21 10.50
C GLY A 146 38.57 12.92 11.84
N ASP A 147 37.80 12.88 12.93
CA ASP A 147 38.26 12.59 14.29
C ASP A 147 37.59 11.34 14.89
N GLY A 148 36.84 10.58 14.07
CA GLY A 148 36.04 9.44 14.51
C GLY A 148 34.64 9.81 15.02
N THR A 149 34.23 11.07 14.91
CA THR A 149 32.83 11.50 15.08
C THR A 149 32.24 11.96 13.75
N ILE A 150 30.91 12.08 13.71
CA ILE A 150 30.20 12.66 12.57
C ILE A 150 29.43 13.90 13.02
N ALA A 151 29.20 14.82 12.09
CA ALA A 151 28.24 15.91 12.26
C ALA A 151 26.92 15.57 11.55
N VAL A 152 25.81 15.96 12.17
CA VAL A 152 24.46 15.88 11.61
C VAL A 152 23.88 17.29 11.58
N ALA A 153 23.57 17.79 10.38
CA ALA A 153 23.01 19.13 10.20
C ALA A 153 21.61 19.26 10.80
N SER A 154 21.23 20.47 11.21
CA SER A 154 19.86 20.79 11.67
C SER A 154 18.81 20.47 10.60
N GLY A 155 17.56 20.30 11.02
CA GLY A 155 16.48 19.99 10.10
C GLY A 155 15.09 20.11 10.70
N THR A 156 14.11 19.68 9.92
CA THR A 156 12.69 19.65 10.29
C THR A 156 12.17 18.22 10.20
N ALA A 157 11.34 17.84 11.16
CA ALA A 157 10.82 16.49 11.26
C ALA A 157 9.36 16.46 11.75
N TRP A 158 8.71 15.32 11.53
CA TRP A 158 7.40 14.97 12.07
C TRP A 158 7.48 13.63 12.80
N VAL A 159 6.91 13.55 13.98
CA VAL A 159 6.94 12.33 14.81
C VAL A 159 5.78 12.28 15.79
N LYS A 160 5.48 11.11 16.36
CA LYS A 160 4.55 10.99 17.49
C LYS A 160 5.20 11.52 18.76
N ALA A 161 4.43 12.23 19.59
CA ALA A 161 4.92 12.77 20.85
C ALA A 161 5.37 11.69 21.85
N THR A 162 4.85 10.48 21.71
CA THR A 162 5.25 9.27 22.46
C THR A 162 5.18 8.04 21.55
N ASP A 163 5.81 6.95 21.97
CA ASP A 163 5.72 5.62 21.32
C ASP A 163 4.31 5.00 21.43
N SER A 164 3.35 5.52 20.66
CA SER A 164 1.98 5.04 20.61
C SER A 164 1.28 5.47 19.32
N ASP A 165 0.39 4.61 18.80
CA ASP A 165 -0.35 4.86 17.56
C ASP A 165 -1.40 5.97 17.69
N THR A 166 -1.89 6.25 18.90
CA THR A 166 -2.87 7.32 19.16
C THR A 166 -2.23 8.62 19.64
N ALA A 167 -0.90 8.65 19.76
CA ALA A 167 -0.20 9.84 20.22
C ALA A 167 -0.30 10.98 19.21
N ILE A 168 -0.38 12.20 19.72
CA ILE A 168 -0.45 13.40 18.90
C ILE A 168 0.85 13.54 18.10
N GLY A 169 0.72 13.70 16.78
CA GLY A 169 1.83 14.01 15.89
C GLY A 169 2.31 15.45 16.05
N LYS A 170 3.62 15.67 15.95
CA LYS A 170 4.26 16.98 16.15
C LYS A 170 5.22 17.28 15.02
N PHE A 171 5.07 18.46 14.41
CA PHE A 171 6.15 19.10 13.68
C PHE A 171 7.13 19.71 14.67
N PHE A 172 8.42 19.56 14.40
CA PHE A 172 9.46 20.21 15.16
C PHE A 172 10.72 20.44 14.33
N ASN A 173 11.54 21.38 14.78
CA ASN A 173 12.89 21.58 14.28
C ASN A 173 13.89 21.02 15.30
N PHE A 174 14.97 20.42 14.81
CA PHE A 174 16.07 19.97 15.65
C PHE A 174 17.35 20.71 15.28
N SER A 175 18.21 20.93 16.28
CA SER A 175 19.49 21.61 16.10
C SER A 175 20.53 20.66 15.52
N ALA A 176 21.56 21.21 14.88
CA ALA A 176 22.69 20.41 14.43
C ALA A 176 23.43 19.79 15.63
N ASP A 177 23.86 18.54 15.48
CA ASP A 177 24.80 17.90 16.39
C ASP A 177 26.12 17.75 15.67
N ASN A 178 27.14 18.49 16.12
CA ASN A 178 28.43 18.53 15.43
C ASN A 178 29.40 17.45 15.89
N SER A 179 29.04 16.60 16.87
CA SER A 179 29.95 15.61 17.44
C SER A 179 29.22 14.36 17.91
N VAL A 180 28.51 13.72 16.97
CA VAL A 180 27.83 12.45 17.22
C VAL A 180 28.88 11.34 17.37
N SER A 181 28.91 10.71 18.54
CA SER A 181 29.85 9.65 18.88
C SER A 181 29.42 8.31 18.29
N LEU A 182 30.37 7.60 17.67
CA LEU A 182 30.13 6.29 17.05
C LEU A 182 30.90 5.17 17.77
N THR A 183 30.29 3.98 17.83
CA THR A 183 30.97 2.75 18.27
C THR A 183 31.85 2.22 17.13
N ASP A 184 33.09 1.84 17.46
CA ASP A 184 34.07 1.38 16.46
C ASP A 184 33.75 -0.02 15.96
N LEU A 185 34.15 -0.30 14.71
CA LEU A 185 34.10 -1.64 14.11
C LEU A 185 32.72 -2.31 14.20
N THR A 186 31.66 -1.49 14.15
CA THR A 186 30.27 -1.94 14.13
C THR A 186 29.40 -0.95 13.37
N THR A 187 28.26 -1.43 12.88
CA THR A 187 27.22 -0.58 12.33
C THR A 187 26.59 0.26 13.44
N ASN A 188 26.52 1.57 13.21
CA ASN A 188 25.86 2.55 14.04
C ASN A 188 24.61 3.04 13.33
N TYR A 189 23.48 2.98 14.00
CA TYR A 189 22.20 3.54 13.57
C TYR A 189 22.03 4.90 14.25
N ILE A 190 22.05 5.97 13.46
CA ILE A 190 21.89 7.34 13.95
C ILE A 190 20.45 7.74 13.74
N TYR A 191 19.78 8.09 14.83
CA TYR A 191 18.37 8.43 14.82
C TYR A 191 18.07 9.67 15.66
N LEU A 192 17.01 10.37 15.29
CA LEU A 192 16.44 11.49 16.00
C LEU A 192 15.38 10.99 16.97
N ASP A 193 15.55 11.27 18.25
CA ASP A 193 14.59 11.00 19.33
C ASP A 193 13.85 12.29 19.68
N TYR A 194 12.52 12.26 19.70
CA TYR A 194 11.70 13.41 20.11
C TYR A 194 11.96 13.84 21.56
N ASN A 195 12.27 12.89 22.44
CA ASN A 195 12.68 13.08 23.83
C ASN A 195 11.82 14.12 24.58
N GLY A 196 10.51 13.89 24.59
CA GLY A 196 9.54 14.71 25.33
C GLY A 196 9.47 16.18 24.89
N GLY A 197 9.82 16.48 23.64
CA GLY A 197 9.85 17.85 23.11
C GLY A 197 11.20 18.53 23.20
N THR A 198 12.25 17.80 23.58
CA THR A 198 13.67 18.23 23.52
C THR A 198 14.47 17.33 22.59
N PRO A 199 14.31 17.48 21.26
CA PRO A 199 14.82 16.52 20.30
C PRO A 199 16.34 16.37 20.37
N GLN A 200 16.83 15.14 20.24
CA GLN A 200 18.25 14.80 20.35
C GLN A 200 18.69 13.77 19.30
N MET A 201 19.96 13.84 18.90
CA MET A 201 20.59 12.81 18.07
C MET A 201 21.12 11.70 18.98
N VAL A 202 20.77 10.46 18.65
CA VAL A 202 21.16 9.28 19.41
C VAL A 202 21.71 8.22 18.47
N VAL A 203 22.62 7.40 18.99
CA VAL A 203 23.25 6.29 18.27
C VAL A 203 22.98 4.98 18.99
N ALA A 204 22.59 3.96 18.23
CA ALA A 204 22.51 2.58 18.70
C ALA A 204 23.25 1.63 17.75
N THR A 205 23.67 0.48 18.26
CA THR A 205 24.27 -0.61 17.46
C THR A 205 23.25 -1.70 17.10
N SER A 206 22.02 -1.56 17.56
CA SER A 206 20.89 -2.42 17.22
C SER A 206 19.79 -1.62 16.53
N LEU A 207 19.33 -2.12 15.40
CA LEU A 207 18.19 -1.55 14.66
C LEU A 207 16.92 -1.53 15.53
N LEU A 208 16.75 -2.51 16.41
CA LEU A 208 15.52 -2.69 17.20
C LEU A 208 15.35 -1.61 18.28
N THR A 209 16.42 -0.89 18.64
CA THR A 209 16.37 0.16 19.66
C THR A 209 15.47 1.33 19.24
N HIS A 210 15.45 1.68 17.95
CA HIS A 210 14.63 2.77 17.41
C HIS A 210 13.60 2.28 16.37
N GLY A 211 13.83 1.14 15.73
CA GLY A 211 13.07 0.69 14.55
C GLY A 211 11.56 0.59 14.79
N PHE A 212 11.14 0.20 15.99
CA PHE A 212 9.73 0.04 16.38
C PHE A 212 9.17 1.18 17.22
N LYS A 213 9.89 2.30 17.32
CA LYS A 213 9.52 3.42 18.17
C LYS A 213 8.86 4.55 17.39
N GLN A 214 7.62 4.89 17.71
CA GLN A 214 6.85 5.89 16.95
C GLN A 214 7.35 7.33 17.15
N ASP A 215 8.12 7.57 18.20
CA ASP A 215 8.78 8.82 18.60
C ASP A 215 10.24 8.97 18.11
N HIS A 216 10.72 8.02 17.28
CA HIS A 216 12.10 7.99 16.77
C HIS A 216 12.20 7.90 15.26
N ILE A 217 13.10 8.67 14.64
CA ILE A 217 13.30 8.72 13.18
C ILE A 217 14.74 8.34 12.82
N LEU A 218 14.94 7.33 11.98
CA LEU A 218 16.26 7.00 11.45
C LEU A 218 16.74 8.13 10.51
N VAL A 219 17.97 8.60 10.72
CA VAL A 219 18.62 9.66 9.91
C VAL A 219 19.70 9.06 9.00
N GLY A 220 20.39 8.02 9.46
CA GLY A 220 21.48 7.42 8.72
C GLY A 220 22.10 6.22 9.40
N THR A 221 22.99 5.56 8.68
CA THR A 221 23.85 4.50 9.21
C THR A 221 25.30 4.87 8.99
N ALA A 222 26.16 4.57 9.95
CA ALA A 222 27.61 4.77 9.82
C ALA A 222 28.39 3.54 10.33
N PHE A 223 29.48 3.23 9.65
CA PHE A 223 30.51 2.31 10.11
C PHE A 223 31.79 3.09 10.34
N ARG A 224 32.32 3.01 11.56
CA ARG A 224 33.58 3.67 11.93
C ARG A 224 34.71 2.65 11.94
N ASP A 225 35.83 3.04 11.34
CA ASP A 225 37.13 2.35 11.45
C ASP A 225 38.17 3.37 11.91
N GLY A 226 38.41 3.39 13.23
CA GLY A 226 39.30 4.37 13.84
C GLY A 226 38.76 5.79 13.70
N THR A 227 39.44 6.63 12.93
CA THR A 227 39.07 8.04 12.68
C THR A 227 38.24 8.25 11.42
N THR A 228 38.11 7.22 10.58
CA THR A 228 37.39 7.32 9.30
C THR A 228 35.98 6.79 9.47
N SER A 229 34.99 7.53 8.97
CA SER A 229 33.58 7.13 9.01
C SER A 229 33.04 6.89 7.60
N HIS A 230 32.48 5.70 7.37
CA HIS A 230 31.70 5.38 6.17
C HIS A 230 30.22 5.51 6.52
N PHE A 231 29.49 6.40 5.86
CA PHE A 231 28.10 6.67 6.22
C PHE A 231 27.19 6.71 5.02
N HIS A 232 25.93 6.32 5.26
CA HIS A 232 24.82 6.51 4.36
C HIS A 232 23.78 7.36 5.08
N HIS A 233 23.42 8.49 4.46
CA HIS A 233 22.27 9.27 4.88
C HIS A 233 21.01 8.58 4.34
N VAL A 234 19.98 8.45 5.17
CA VAL A 234 18.67 8.04 4.69
C VAL A 234 18.04 9.24 4.02
N ASP A 235 17.63 9.11 2.76
CA ASP A 235 16.93 10.17 2.04
C ASP A 235 15.75 10.70 2.87
N THR A 236 15.44 11.99 2.74
CA THR A 236 14.27 12.59 3.41
C THR A 236 13.02 11.74 3.15
N VAL A 237 12.56 11.06 4.20
CA VAL A 237 11.54 10.03 4.09
C VAL A 237 10.16 10.69 4.14
N GLY A 238 9.73 11.34 3.06
CA GLY A 238 8.40 11.98 2.98
C GLY A 238 7.21 11.00 3.09
N ILE A 239 5.99 11.56 3.05
CA ILE A 239 4.65 10.90 3.16
C ILE A 239 4.44 9.71 2.18
N GLY A 240 5.28 9.53 1.17
CA GLY A 240 5.18 8.45 0.18
C GLY A 240 5.79 7.10 0.61
N ARG A 241 5.94 6.81 1.91
CA ARG A 241 6.67 5.61 2.37
C ARG A 241 6.06 4.30 1.87
N ILE A 242 4.73 4.20 1.81
CA ILE A 242 4.05 3.04 1.23
C ILE A 242 4.33 2.89 -0.27
N ASN A 243 4.30 3.99 -1.03
CA ASN A 243 4.59 3.99 -2.46
C ASN A 243 6.05 3.62 -2.75
N ARG A 244 6.99 4.10 -1.93
CA ARG A 244 8.41 3.70 -2.05
C ARG A 244 8.65 2.26 -1.64
N THR A 245 7.89 1.76 -0.66
CA THR A 245 7.96 0.35 -0.27
C THR A 245 7.42 -0.54 -1.39
N ASP A 246 6.31 -0.17 -2.04
CA ASP A 246 5.81 -0.88 -3.22
C ASP A 246 6.84 -0.88 -4.36
N MET A 247 7.41 0.28 -4.68
CA MET A 247 8.45 0.38 -5.72
C MET A 247 9.68 -0.45 -5.39
N HIS A 248 10.14 -0.46 -4.13
CA HIS A 248 11.25 -1.32 -3.72
C HIS A 248 10.94 -2.82 -3.94
N HIS A 249 9.74 -3.29 -3.57
CA HIS A 249 9.36 -4.68 -3.82
C HIS A 249 9.31 -4.99 -5.33
N ARG A 250 8.83 -4.05 -6.15
CA ARG A 250 8.80 -4.18 -7.62
C ARG A 250 10.19 -4.19 -8.25
N GLU A 251 11.18 -3.50 -7.65
CA GLU A 251 12.57 -3.51 -8.10
C GLU A 251 13.30 -4.81 -7.71
N GLU A 252 13.00 -5.38 -6.53
CA GLU A 252 13.63 -6.59 -6.04
C GLU A 252 13.13 -7.84 -6.78
N HIS A 253 11.81 -7.94 -6.96
CA HIS A 253 11.18 -9.06 -7.65
C HIS A 253 9.98 -8.58 -8.48
N ALA A 254 9.95 -8.95 -9.76
CA ALA A 254 8.79 -8.68 -10.60
C ALA A 254 7.52 -9.34 -10.04
N VAL A 255 7.64 -10.61 -9.63
CA VAL A 255 6.56 -11.39 -8.99
C VAL A 255 7.17 -12.37 -7.98
N HIS A 256 6.58 -12.51 -6.80
CA HIS A 256 6.98 -13.51 -5.81
C HIS A 256 5.86 -14.45 -5.38
N ARG A 257 6.17 -15.74 -5.27
CA ARG A 257 5.25 -16.75 -4.72
C ARG A 257 5.19 -16.66 -3.20
N VAL A 258 3.99 -16.72 -2.65
CA VAL A 258 3.73 -16.88 -1.20
C VAL A 258 3.41 -18.33 -0.86
N GLU A 259 2.41 -18.92 -1.51
CA GLU A 259 1.92 -20.27 -1.22
C GLU A 259 1.34 -20.97 -2.47
N GLY A 260 1.06 -22.28 -2.38
CA GLY A 260 0.44 -23.05 -3.45
C GLY A 260 1.32 -23.29 -4.69
N MET A 261 0.74 -23.32 -5.89
CA MET A 261 1.42 -23.59 -7.17
C MET A 261 2.30 -24.85 -7.17
N VAL A 262 1.85 -25.89 -6.47
CA VAL A 262 2.58 -27.16 -6.40
C VAL A 262 2.30 -27.94 -7.68
N THR A 263 3.31 -28.04 -8.55
CA THR A 263 3.27 -28.82 -9.78
C THR A 263 3.43 -30.32 -9.50
N SER A 264 2.58 -31.13 -10.09
CA SER A 264 2.54 -32.58 -9.95
C SER A 264 2.36 -33.24 -11.31
N SER A 265 2.75 -34.50 -11.42
CA SER A 265 2.46 -35.32 -12.60
C SER A 265 1.07 -35.92 -12.48
N VAL A 266 0.26 -35.76 -13.53
CA VAL A 266 -1.03 -36.42 -13.71
C VAL A 266 -1.05 -37.10 -15.09
N GLY A 267 -1.83 -38.17 -15.24
CA GLY A 267 -1.94 -38.88 -16.51
C GLY A 267 -0.59 -39.31 -17.10
N THR A 268 -0.37 -38.97 -18.37
CA THR A 268 0.82 -39.34 -19.15
C THR A 268 1.62 -38.08 -19.52
N ARG A 269 2.56 -37.71 -18.64
CA ARG A 269 3.40 -36.50 -18.75
C ARG A 269 2.64 -35.18 -18.64
N ASN A 270 1.39 -35.22 -18.19
CA ASN A 270 0.58 -34.05 -18.00
C ASN A 270 0.77 -33.47 -16.59
N LEU A 271 0.31 -32.24 -16.36
CA LEU A 271 0.62 -31.48 -15.16
C LEU A 271 -0.63 -31.11 -14.37
N GLY A 272 -0.61 -31.38 -13.06
CA GLY A 272 -1.52 -30.80 -12.09
C GLY A 272 -0.82 -29.69 -11.32
N ILE A 273 -1.37 -28.47 -11.29
CA ILE A 273 -0.84 -27.35 -10.52
C ILE A 273 -1.92 -26.90 -9.53
N THR A 274 -1.62 -26.93 -8.24
CA THR A 274 -2.56 -26.46 -7.22
C THR A 274 -2.75 -24.95 -7.30
N ALA A 275 -3.91 -24.45 -6.90
CA ALA A 275 -4.11 -23.02 -6.63
C ALA A 275 -3.04 -22.46 -5.68
N GLY A 276 -2.77 -21.17 -5.77
CA GLY A 276 -1.73 -20.50 -4.98
C GLY A 276 -1.85 -18.99 -4.97
N VAL A 277 -0.80 -18.33 -4.49
CA VAL A 277 -0.75 -16.88 -4.31
C VAL A 277 0.57 -16.33 -4.80
N LEU A 278 0.47 -15.31 -5.64
CA LEU A 278 1.57 -14.48 -6.13
C LEU A 278 1.40 -13.05 -5.60
N HIS A 279 2.51 -12.33 -5.50
CA HIS A 279 2.51 -10.91 -5.19
C HIS A 279 3.33 -10.14 -6.24
N GLU A 280 2.77 -9.02 -6.69
CA GLU A 280 3.42 -8.04 -7.57
C GLU A 280 3.53 -6.72 -6.79
N GLY A 281 4.73 -6.38 -6.33
CA GLY A 281 4.88 -5.34 -5.31
C GLY A 281 4.08 -5.67 -4.05
N ILE A 282 3.16 -4.79 -3.64
CA ILE A 282 2.21 -5.05 -2.54
C ILE A 282 0.86 -5.64 -2.97
N SER A 283 0.64 -5.82 -4.28
CA SER A 283 -0.61 -6.39 -4.82
C SER A 283 -0.59 -7.91 -4.71
N ARG A 284 -1.66 -8.49 -4.14
CA ARG A 284 -1.82 -9.94 -3.95
C ARG A 284 -2.73 -10.53 -5.03
N HIS A 285 -2.25 -11.54 -5.73
CA HIS A 285 -2.96 -12.25 -6.81
C HIS A 285 -3.15 -13.73 -6.43
N GLY A 286 -4.37 -14.24 -6.60
CA GLY A 286 -4.66 -15.67 -6.46
C GLY A 286 -4.53 -16.37 -7.81
N THR A 287 -4.08 -17.62 -7.83
CA THR A 287 -4.00 -18.42 -9.05
C THR A 287 -5.04 -19.54 -9.06
N SER A 288 -5.58 -19.84 -10.23
CA SER A 288 -6.48 -20.97 -10.42
C SER A 288 -5.71 -22.30 -10.46
N PRO A 289 -6.33 -23.44 -10.08
CA PRO A 289 -5.73 -24.74 -10.26
C PRO A 289 -5.78 -25.18 -11.73
N PHE A 290 -4.73 -25.86 -12.20
CA PHE A 290 -4.63 -26.41 -13.55
C PHE A 290 -4.51 -27.93 -13.51
N THR A 291 -5.15 -28.64 -14.43
CA THR A 291 -4.91 -30.07 -14.65
C THR A 291 -4.87 -30.36 -16.14
N THR A 292 -3.69 -30.56 -16.72
CA THR A 292 -3.58 -30.93 -18.13
C THR A 292 -3.66 -32.47 -18.29
N PRO A 293 -4.15 -33.00 -19.43
CA PRO A 293 -5.08 -32.31 -20.30
C PRO A 293 -6.45 -32.24 -19.60
N ASN A 294 -7.08 -31.08 -19.61
CA ASN A 294 -8.53 -31.01 -19.50
C ASN A 294 -9.02 -30.73 -20.92
N SER A 295 -9.35 -31.77 -21.68
CA SER A 295 -9.62 -31.68 -23.13
C SER A 295 -10.55 -32.81 -23.56
N GLY A 296 -11.36 -32.57 -24.59
CA GLY A 296 -12.31 -33.56 -25.09
C GLY A 296 -12.88 -33.20 -26.45
N THR A 297 -14.03 -33.79 -26.76
CA THR A 297 -14.79 -33.51 -27.98
C THR A 297 -16.23 -33.19 -27.60
N ALA A 298 -16.72 -32.04 -28.05
CA ALA A 298 -18.09 -31.62 -27.78
C ALA A 298 -19.08 -32.66 -28.36
N ASP A 299 -20.05 -33.09 -27.56
CA ASP A 299 -21.01 -34.12 -27.98
C ASP A 299 -22.35 -33.55 -28.51
N ALA A 300 -22.62 -32.26 -28.26
CA ALA A 300 -23.85 -31.59 -28.67
C ALA A 300 -23.63 -30.17 -29.22
N THR A 301 -24.66 -29.62 -29.87
CA THR A 301 -24.71 -28.24 -30.35
C THR A 301 -25.77 -27.48 -29.57
N GLU A 302 -25.35 -26.54 -28.73
CA GLU A 302 -26.22 -25.61 -28.01
C GLU A 302 -25.49 -24.27 -27.85
N ALA A 303 -26.21 -23.17 -28.05
CA ALA A 303 -25.61 -21.84 -28.02
C ALA A 303 -24.94 -21.56 -26.67
N ASN A 304 -23.73 -20.99 -26.70
CA ASN A 304 -22.96 -20.59 -25.52
C ASN A 304 -22.75 -21.72 -24.50
N THR A 305 -22.69 -22.98 -24.94
CA THR A 305 -22.61 -24.14 -24.05
C THR A 305 -21.62 -25.15 -24.59
N LEU A 306 -20.78 -25.70 -23.71
CA LEU A 306 -19.97 -26.88 -24.01
C LEU A 306 -20.60 -28.09 -23.34
N HIS A 307 -20.96 -29.08 -24.15
CA HIS A 307 -21.42 -30.39 -23.70
C HIS A 307 -20.37 -31.45 -24.03
N ASP A 308 -19.99 -32.23 -23.04
CA ASP A 308 -19.17 -33.44 -23.19
C ASP A 308 -19.48 -34.37 -22.01
N ALA A 309 -20.28 -35.40 -22.23
CA ALA A 309 -20.67 -36.36 -21.19
C ALA A 309 -19.48 -37.00 -20.46
N ASP A 310 -18.31 -37.08 -21.10
CA ASP A 310 -17.06 -37.62 -20.55
C ASP A 310 -16.05 -36.52 -20.17
N GLY A 311 -16.42 -35.24 -20.28
CA GLY A 311 -15.54 -34.08 -20.09
C GLY A 311 -15.01 -33.92 -18.66
N GLY A 312 -15.71 -34.48 -17.67
CA GLY A 312 -15.24 -34.50 -16.29
C GLY A 312 -15.12 -33.11 -15.65
N PHE A 313 -15.92 -32.15 -16.12
CA PHE A 313 -15.87 -30.75 -15.69
C PHE A 313 -16.14 -30.60 -14.20
N ALA A 314 -15.61 -29.52 -13.62
CA ALA A 314 -15.77 -29.20 -12.21
C ALA A 314 -16.08 -27.72 -11.98
N THR A 315 -16.57 -27.40 -10.77
CA THR A 315 -16.77 -26.00 -10.33
C THR A 315 -15.50 -25.15 -10.41
N THR A 316 -14.32 -25.78 -10.40
CA THR A 316 -13.02 -25.11 -10.52
C THR A 316 -12.69 -24.68 -11.95
N ASP A 317 -13.48 -25.09 -12.94
CA ASP A 317 -13.30 -24.70 -14.34
C ASP A 317 -13.99 -23.38 -14.68
N VAL A 318 -14.84 -22.86 -13.79
CA VAL A 318 -15.46 -21.54 -13.93
C VAL A 318 -14.39 -20.44 -13.88
N GLY A 319 -14.45 -19.53 -14.85
CA GLY A 319 -13.47 -18.45 -15.08
C GLY A 319 -12.30 -18.85 -15.98
N LYS A 320 -12.16 -20.13 -16.33
CA LYS A 320 -11.12 -20.56 -17.29
C LYS A 320 -11.52 -20.22 -18.71
N THR A 321 -10.51 -20.07 -19.56
CA THR A 321 -10.71 -19.98 -21.02
C THR A 321 -10.69 -21.38 -21.61
N VAL A 322 -11.78 -21.75 -22.29
CA VAL A 322 -11.83 -22.92 -23.15
C VAL A 322 -11.50 -22.53 -24.58
N HIS A 323 -10.69 -23.36 -25.24
CA HIS A 323 -10.24 -23.18 -26.61
C HIS A 323 -10.85 -24.28 -27.49
N ASN A 324 -11.58 -23.87 -28.53
CA ASN A 324 -12.00 -24.77 -29.60
C ASN A 324 -10.84 -24.95 -30.58
N THR A 325 -10.22 -26.12 -30.50
CA THR A 325 -9.05 -26.47 -31.33
C THR A 325 -9.41 -26.75 -32.79
N THR A 326 -10.70 -26.89 -33.11
CA THR A 326 -11.16 -27.13 -34.49
C THR A 326 -11.13 -25.86 -35.33
N ASP A 327 -11.52 -24.73 -34.75
CA ASP A 327 -11.72 -23.46 -35.44
C ASP A 327 -10.86 -22.30 -34.90
N ASP A 328 -10.02 -22.56 -33.89
CA ASP A 328 -9.13 -21.58 -33.23
C ASP A 328 -9.91 -20.41 -32.61
N THR A 329 -11.00 -20.74 -31.92
CA THR A 329 -11.84 -19.79 -31.18
C THR A 329 -11.79 -20.04 -29.67
N TYR A 330 -12.07 -19.00 -28.88
CA TYR A 330 -11.90 -19.01 -27.42
C TYR A 330 -13.16 -18.45 -26.75
N ALA A 331 -13.52 -19.04 -25.62
CA ALA A 331 -14.60 -18.55 -24.77
C ALA A 331 -14.25 -18.73 -23.28
N GLU A 332 -14.82 -17.91 -22.42
CA GLU A 332 -14.69 -18.03 -20.97
C GLU A 332 -15.82 -18.88 -20.41
N VAL A 333 -15.50 -19.78 -19.46
CA VAL A 333 -16.48 -20.58 -18.73
C VAL A 333 -17.15 -19.69 -17.67
N THR A 334 -18.42 -19.35 -17.90
CA THR A 334 -19.19 -18.46 -17.02
C THR A 334 -19.93 -19.21 -15.91
N ALA A 335 -20.24 -20.49 -16.10
CA ALA A 335 -20.88 -21.31 -15.08
C ALA A 335 -20.59 -22.81 -15.28
N PHE A 336 -20.52 -23.53 -14.16
CA PHE A 336 -20.53 -24.99 -14.11
C PHE A 336 -21.97 -25.47 -13.89
N VAL A 337 -22.45 -26.39 -14.73
CA VAL A 337 -23.79 -26.98 -14.59
C VAL A 337 -23.68 -28.36 -13.95
N ASP A 338 -22.92 -29.26 -14.60
CA ASP A 338 -22.57 -30.58 -14.09
C ASP A 338 -21.28 -31.10 -14.77
N SER A 339 -20.87 -32.33 -14.45
CA SER A 339 -19.60 -32.90 -14.94
C SER A 339 -19.53 -33.10 -16.46
N GLY A 340 -20.65 -32.93 -17.19
CA GLY A 340 -20.67 -32.97 -18.65
C GLY A 340 -21.11 -31.68 -19.32
N GLN A 341 -21.32 -30.59 -18.57
CA GLN A 341 -21.82 -29.34 -19.13
C GLN A 341 -21.25 -28.07 -18.48
N LEU A 342 -20.79 -27.16 -19.34
CA LEU A 342 -20.33 -25.81 -18.98
C LEU A 342 -21.08 -24.73 -19.77
N THR A 343 -21.34 -23.58 -19.15
CA THR A 343 -21.87 -22.39 -19.82
C THR A 343 -20.74 -21.44 -20.18
N LEU A 344 -20.76 -20.89 -21.40
CA LEU A 344 -19.71 -20.05 -21.97
C LEU A 344 -20.19 -18.61 -22.22
N ASN A 345 -19.26 -17.67 -22.34
CA ASN A 345 -19.59 -16.28 -22.69
C ASN A 345 -19.82 -16.05 -24.19
N ALA A 346 -19.51 -17.03 -25.03
CA ALA A 346 -19.64 -16.98 -26.49
C ALA A 346 -20.03 -18.35 -27.06
N ASP A 347 -20.68 -18.33 -28.22
CA ASP A 347 -21.11 -19.52 -28.94
C ASP A 347 -19.99 -19.97 -29.88
N ILE A 348 -19.24 -20.98 -29.44
CA ILE A 348 -18.03 -21.44 -30.12
C ILE A 348 -18.00 -22.94 -30.40
N PHE A 349 -19.04 -23.72 -30.04
CA PHE A 349 -19.02 -25.19 -30.20
C PHE A 349 -20.20 -25.75 -30.98
N ILE A 350 -19.89 -26.67 -31.88
CA ILE A 350 -20.85 -27.64 -32.42
C ILE A 350 -20.41 -29.08 -32.11
N SER A 351 -21.37 -30.02 -32.16
CA SER A 351 -21.11 -31.44 -31.95
C SER A 351 -20.00 -31.96 -32.87
N GLY A 352 -19.02 -32.62 -32.28
CA GLY A 352 -17.86 -33.21 -32.93
C GLY A 352 -16.59 -32.34 -32.92
N GLU A 353 -16.64 -31.13 -32.35
CA GLU A 353 -15.46 -30.26 -32.26
C GLU A 353 -14.60 -30.53 -31.03
N ASN A 354 -13.29 -30.47 -31.20
CA ASN A 354 -12.33 -30.74 -30.13
C ASN A 354 -12.02 -29.48 -29.33
N TYR A 355 -11.84 -29.63 -28.01
CA TYR A 355 -11.51 -28.52 -27.12
C TYR A 355 -10.35 -28.85 -26.18
N ASP A 356 -9.68 -27.80 -25.71
CA ASP A 356 -8.82 -27.82 -24.54
C ASP A 356 -9.23 -26.71 -23.55
N LEU A 357 -9.19 -27.03 -22.27
CA LEU A 357 -9.65 -26.17 -21.16
C LEU A 357 -8.52 -25.89 -20.16
N ASP A 358 -7.56 -26.81 -20.07
CA ASP A 358 -6.28 -26.59 -19.40
C ASP A 358 -5.15 -27.01 -20.36
N SER A 359 -4.51 -26.01 -20.96
CA SER A 359 -3.32 -26.15 -21.78
C SER A 359 -2.27 -25.11 -21.37
N PHE A 360 -1.04 -25.29 -21.82
CA PHE A 360 0.05 -24.38 -21.55
C PHE A 360 0.80 -24.01 -22.81
N THR A 361 1.55 -22.93 -22.72
CA THR A 361 2.37 -22.44 -23.83
C THR A 361 3.81 -22.93 -23.70
N TYR A 362 4.31 -23.61 -24.73
CA TYR A 362 5.70 -23.97 -24.88
C TYR A 362 6.51 -22.86 -25.56
N TRP A 363 7.75 -22.67 -25.12
CA TRP A 363 8.69 -21.71 -25.73
C TRP A 363 10.02 -22.37 -26.11
N TYR A 364 10.48 -22.08 -27.32
CA TYR A 364 11.83 -22.42 -27.79
C TYR A 364 12.43 -21.31 -28.66
N THR A 365 13.72 -21.39 -28.98
CA THR A 365 14.43 -20.38 -29.79
C THR A 365 15.29 -21.07 -30.86
N THR A 366 15.54 -20.39 -31.97
CA THR A 366 16.39 -20.90 -33.07
C THR A 366 17.67 -20.07 -33.25
N ASP A 367 17.83 -18.99 -32.50
CA ASP A 367 18.82 -17.94 -32.72
C ASP A 367 19.44 -17.43 -31.41
N SER A 368 19.76 -18.37 -30.52
CA SER A 368 20.40 -18.14 -29.22
C SER A 368 19.63 -17.18 -28.30
N GLY A 369 18.30 -17.21 -28.40
CA GLY A 369 17.40 -16.45 -27.54
C GLY A 369 17.06 -15.05 -28.05
N SER A 370 17.48 -14.68 -29.27
CA SER A 370 17.15 -13.38 -29.87
C SER A 370 15.67 -13.31 -30.26
N THR A 371 15.13 -14.43 -30.73
CA THR A 371 13.72 -14.64 -31.06
C THR A 371 13.21 -15.91 -30.37
N TRP A 372 12.02 -15.81 -29.81
CA TRP A 372 11.34 -16.94 -29.18
C TRP A 372 10.09 -17.31 -29.98
N THR A 373 9.93 -18.60 -30.24
CA THR A 373 8.75 -19.17 -30.89
C THR A 373 7.80 -19.73 -29.83
N GLU A 374 6.54 -19.30 -29.94
CA GLU A 374 5.44 -19.70 -29.06
C GLU A 374 4.71 -20.93 -29.63
N VAL A 375 4.41 -21.92 -28.79
CA VAL A 375 3.60 -23.11 -29.12
C VAL A 375 2.47 -23.23 -28.11
N ARG A 376 1.27 -22.76 -28.48
CA ARG A 376 0.07 -22.80 -27.64
C ARG A 376 -0.60 -24.17 -27.64
N GLY A 377 -1.52 -24.42 -26.70
CA GLY A 377 -2.34 -25.63 -26.67
C GLY A 377 -1.59 -26.90 -26.25
N SER A 378 -0.41 -26.78 -25.64
CA SER A 378 0.35 -27.96 -25.20
C SER A 378 -0.26 -28.53 -23.92
N THR A 379 -0.46 -29.85 -23.87
CA THR A 379 -1.08 -30.50 -22.70
C THR A 379 -0.16 -31.48 -21.99
N ALA A 380 0.99 -31.83 -22.57
CA ALA A 380 1.93 -32.80 -22.02
C ALA A 380 3.38 -32.32 -22.15
N ILE A 381 4.22 -32.69 -21.18
CA ILE A 381 5.66 -32.46 -21.26
C ILE A 381 6.27 -33.33 -22.37
N SER A 382 7.12 -32.71 -23.20
CA SER A 382 7.81 -33.42 -24.28
C SER A 382 8.91 -34.29 -23.68
N ASN A 383 8.89 -35.58 -23.99
CA ASN A 383 9.94 -36.53 -23.64
C ASN A 383 10.81 -36.90 -24.85
N THR A 384 10.72 -36.16 -25.95
CA THR A 384 11.46 -36.51 -27.18
C THR A 384 12.36 -35.39 -27.67
N GLN A 385 12.14 -34.15 -27.20
CA GLN A 385 12.80 -32.97 -27.76
C GLN A 385 13.42 -32.08 -26.69
N TYR A 386 14.50 -31.42 -27.06
CA TYR A 386 15.10 -30.30 -26.34
C TYR A 386 15.27 -29.10 -27.29
N ASN A 387 15.57 -27.92 -26.74
CA ASN A 387 15.81 -26.72 -27.52
C ASN A 387 17.29 -26.58 -27.90
N ASN A 388 17.65 -26.92 -29.14
CA ASN A 388 18.95 -26.56 -29.67
C ASN A 388 18.93 -25.08 -30.06
N ILE A 389 19.64 -24.26 -29.29
CA ILE A 389 19.63 -22.81 -29.41
C ILE A 389 20.08 -22.26 -30.79
N ALA A 390 20.68 -23.08 -31.65
CA ALA A 390 21.11 -22.67 -33.00
C ALA A 390 20.17 -23.16 -34.12
N SER A 391 19.26 -24.09 -33.84
CA SER A 391 18.43 -24.72 -34.87
C SER A 391 16.98 -24.99 -34.47
N GLY A 392 16.60 -24.69 -33.23
CA GLY A 392 15.27 -24.98 -32.68
C GLY A 392 15.15 -26.36 -32.05
N LEU A 393 13.95 -26.92 -32.07
CA LEU A 393 13.66 -28.22 -31.46
C LEU A 393 14.46 -29.34 -32.14
N ALA A 394 15.17 -30.12 -31.33
CA ALA A 394 15.96 -31.27 -31.76
C ALA A 394 15.62 -32.49 -30.91
N SER A 395 15.74 -33.69 -31.50
CA SER A 395 15.46 -34.93 -30.79
C SER A 395 16.52 -35.22 -29.72
N LEU A 396 16.07 -35.68 -28.56
CA LEU A 396 16.95 -36.23 -27.53
C LEU A 396 17.64 -37.50 -28.04
N THR A 397 18.86 -37.74 -27.56
CA THR A 397 19.56 -39.02 -27.80
C THR A 397 19.01 -40.09 -26.83
N SER A 398 19.13 -41.38 -27.18
CA SER A 398 18.78 -42.47 -26.26
C SER A 398 19.52 -42.35 -24.92
N ASN A 399 18.83 -42.61 -23.81
CA ASN A 399 19.31 -42.45 -22.43
C ASN A 399 19.73 -41.00 -22.08
N ARG A 400 19.03 -40.02 -22.65
CA ARG A 400 19.18 -38.60 -22.33
C ARG A 400 17.89 -38.00 -21.80
N TYR A 401 18.04 -36.90 -21.09
CA TYR A 401 16.98 -36.24 -20.34
C TYR A 401 16.70 -34.85 -20.91
N GLY A 402 15.42 -34.56 -21.13
CA GLY A 402 14.91 -33.22 -21.36
C GLY A 402 14.68 -32.50 -20.02
N VAL A 403 14.95 -31.20 -19.99
CA VAL A 403 14.62 -30.31 -18.85
C VAL A 403 13.56 -29.34 -19.32
N HIS A 404 12.57 -29.03 -18.48
CA HIS A 404 11.50 -28.08 -18.78
C HIS A 404 11.27 -27.15 -17.58
N TRP A 405 11.17 -25.86 -17.84
CA TRP A 405 11.05 -24.82 -16.83
C TRP A 405 9.63 -24.26 -16.85
N VAL A 406 8.90 -24.43 -15.75
CA VAL A 406 7.48 -24.05 -15.65
C VAL A 406 7.36 -22.73 -14.93
N TYR A 407 6.67 -21.77 -15.55
CA TYR A 407 6.46 -20.42 -15.07
C TYR A 407 4.97 -20.09 -15.01
N MET A 408 4.50 -19.57 -13.88
CA MET A 408 3.11 -19.13 -13.69
C MET A 408 3.00 -17.62 -13.98
N GLU A 409 2.02 -17.21 -14.78
CA GLU A 409 1.72 -15.78 -14.98
C GLU A 409 1.16 -15.14 -13.71
N VAL A 410 1.35 -13.83 -13.54
CA VAL A 410 0.93 -13.11 -12.33
C VAL A 410 -0.59 -13.05 -12.14
N ASP A 411 -1.37 -13.10 -13.22
CA ASP A 411 -2.83 -13.22 -13.14
C ASP A 411 -3.26 -14.60 -12.63
N GLY A 412 -2.41 -15.61 -12.76
CA GLY A 412 -2.68 -16.97 -12.32
C GLY A 412 -3.69 -17.72 -13.20
N GLU A 413 -3.92 -17.24 -14.42
CA GLU A 413 -4.86 -17.80 -15.39
C GLU A 413 -4.17 -18.61 -16.50
N HIS A 414 -2.86 -18.43 -16.67
CA HIS A 414 -2.05 -19.20 -17.62
C HIS A 414 -0.67 -19.54 -17.10
N PHE A 415 -0.03 -20.55 -17.70
CA PHE A 415 1.36 -20.88 -17.40
C PHE A 415 2.16 -21.24 -18.65
N HIS A 416 3.46 -20.96 -18.57
CA HIS A 416 4.42 -21.12 -19.65
C HIS A 416 5.44 -22.19 -19.31
N VAL A 417 5.89 -22.91 -20.33
CA VAL A 417 6.95 -23.91 -20.20
C VAL A 417 8.07 -23.60 -21.19
N LEU A 418 9.28 -23.40 -20.69
CA LEU A 418 10.49 -23.24 -21.51
C LEU A 418 11.19 -24.58 -21.68
N TYR A 419 11.50 -24.94 -22.91
CA TYR A 419 12.39 -26.07 -23.19
C TYR A 419 13.80 -25.79 -22.67
N GLY A 420 14.37 -26.78 -21.98
CA GLY A 420 15.79 -26.83 -21.63
C GLY A 420 16.67 -26.91 -22.88
N GLN A 421 17.88 -26.39 -22.76
CA GLN A 421 18.74 -26.08 -23.92
C GLN A 421 19.79 -27.16 -24.23
N GLY A 422 19.61 -28.39 -23.74
CA GLY A 422 20.61 -29.45 -23.89
C GLY A 422 20.05 -30.86 -23.92
N ASP A 423 20.86 -31.76 -24.48
CA ASP A 423 20.66 -33.21 -24.54
C ASP A 423 21.40 -33.86 -23.36
N TYR A 424 20.81 -33.78 -22.17
CA TYR A 424 21.52 -33.96 -20.90
C TYR A 424 21.67 -35.43 -20.48
N LYS A 425 22.79 -35.77 -19.82
CA LYS A 425 22.85 -36.93 -18.91
C LYS A 425 22.07 -36.61 -17.62
N ALA A 426 21.68 -37.61 -16.84
CA ALA A 426 20.89 -37.44 -15.61
C ALA A 426 21.45 -36.36 -14.67
N ASN A 427 22.75 -36.44 -14.33
CA ASN A 427 23.41 -35.45 -13.48
C ASN A 427 23.42 -34.04 -14.09
N GLN A 428 23.65 -33.92 -15.39
CA GLN A 428 23.62 -32.63 -16.08
C GLN A 428 22.20 -32.04 -16.10
N ALA A 429 21.17 -32.88 -16.19
CA ALA A 429 19.78 -32.44 -16.14
C ALA A 429 19.42 -31.91 -14.75
N GLU A 430 19.89 -32.57 -13.68
CA GLU A 430 19.72 -32.11 -12.28
C GLU A 430 20.42 -30.76 -12.03
N GLU A 431 21.61 -30.56 -12.61
CA GLU A 431 22.42 -29.35 -12.46
C GLU A 431 22.04 -28.21 -13.41
N ALA A 432 21.24 -28.48 -14.45
CA ALA A 432 20.83 -27.46 -15.42
C ALA A 432 20.16 -26.26 -14.73
N THR A 433 20.47 -25.05 -15.19
CA THR A 433 19.84 -23.80 -14.73
C THR A 433 18.83 -23.29 -15.75
N PRO A 434 17.89 -22.39 -15.36
CA PRO A 434 17.02 -21.74 -16.32
C PRO A 434 17.82 -21.06 -17.45
N PRO A 435 17.27 -20.96 -18.67
CA PRO A 435 17.90 -20.25 -19.78
C PRO A 435 18.28 -18.81 -19.40
N SER A 436 19.53 -18.42 -19.66
CA SER A 436 20.05 -17.09 -19.31
C SER A 436 19.39 -15.95 -20.09
N ILE A 437 18.82 -16.27 -21.24
CA ILE A 437 17.93 -15.42 -22.02
C ILE A 437 16.61 -16.18 -22.10
N SER A 438 15.51 -15.49 -21.85
CA SER A 438 14.16 -16.06 -21.82
C SER A 438 13.18 -15.07 -22.47
N PRO A 439 11.97 -15.49 -22.89
CA PRO A 439 10.96 -14.58 -23.41
C PRO A 439 10.65 -13.44 -22.41
N ASN A 440 10.32 -12.25 -22.93
CA ASN A 440 9.99 -11.10 -22.09
C ASN A 440 8.80 -11.39 -21.16
N ILE A 441 7.78 -12.10 -21.65
CA ILE A 441 6.60 -12.47 -20.84
C ILE A 441 7.00 -13.30 -19.61
N VAL A 442 7.92 -14.24 -19.78
CA VAL A 442 8.39 -15.12 -18.70
C VAL A 442 9.29 -14.39 -17.71
N THR A 443 10.07 -13.42 -18.17
CA THR A 443 11.01 -12.67 -17.32
C THR A 443 10.35 -11.49 -16.59
N GLN A 444 9.30 -10.90 -17.17
CA GLN A 444 8.68 -9.68 -16.66
C GLN A 444 7.33 -9.92 -15.98
N TYR A 445 6.63 -11.00 -16.31
CA TYR A 445 5.22 -11.20 -15.91
C TYR A 445 4.95 -12.56 -15.25
N CYS A 446 5.98 -13.39 -15.06
CA CYS A 446 5.83 -14.74 -14.52
C CYS A 446 6.77 -15.03 -13.34
N ALA A 447 6.39 -16.01 -12.53
CA ALA A 447 7.24 -16.61 -11.49
C ALA A 447 7.62 -18.04 -11.86
N LEU A 448 8.89 -18.43 -11.69
CA LEU A 448 9.33 -19.82 -11.85
C LEU A 448 8.72 -20.68 -10.74
N ILE A 449 8.00 -21.74 -11.10
CA ILE A 449 7.32 -22.63 -10.14
C ILE A 449 7.84 -24.06 -10.13
N ALA A 450 8.41 -24.56 -11.23
CA ALA A 450 8.98 -25.90 -11.26
C ALA A 450 10.07 -26.08 -12.30
N LYS A 451 10.96 -27.04 -12.02
CA LYS A 451 11.86 -27.67 -12.98
C LYS A 451 11.41 -29.12 -13.15
N ILE A 452 11.19 -29.52 -14.40
CA ILE A 452 10.77 -30.88 -14.74
C ILE A 452 11.88 -31.54 -15.54
N ILE A 453 12.19 -32.79 -15.19
CA ILE A 453 13.18 -33.63 -15.88
C ILE A 453 12.47 -34.91 -16.35
N VAL A 454 12.69 -35.30 -17.60
CA VAL A 454 12.09 -36.50 -18.20
C VAL A 454 13.10 -37.20 -19.11
N GLU A 455 13.20 -38.53 -19.00
CA GLU A 455 14.05 -39.33 -19.88
C GLU A 455 13.37 -39.57 -21.23
N LYS A 456 14.19 -39.65 -22.29
CA LYS A 456 13.70 -39.92 -23.63
C LYS A 456 12.80 -41.14 -23.70
N ASP A 457 11.64 -40.99 -24.33
CA ASP A 457 10.62 -42.05 -24.55
C ASP A 457 10.06 -42.65 -23.25
N THR A 458 10.19 -41.98 -22.10
CA THR A 458 9.58 -42.37 -20.83
C THR A 458 8.49 -41.40 -20.40
N ASP A 459 7.57 -41.85 -19.55
CA ASP A 459 6.46 -41.03 -19.05
C ASP A 459 6.66 -40.52 -17.62
N THR A 460 7.78 -40.88 -16.98
CA THR A 460 8.06 -40.50 -15.59
C THR A 460 8.66 -39.11 -15.52
N LEU A 461 7.96 -38.18 -14.88
CA LEU A 461 8.43 -36.82 -14.65
C LEU A 461 9.06 -36.71 -13.26
N THR A 462 10.29 -36.19 -13.20
CA THR A 462 10.90 -35.73 -11.95
C THR A 462 10.68 -34.23 -11.81
N ILE A 463 10.00 -33.80 -10.74
CA ILE A 463 9.59 -32.40 -10.54
C ILE A 463 10.32 -31.84 -9.31
N LEU A 464 10.99 -30.71 -9.50
CA LEU A 464 11.79 -30.01 -8.49
C LEU A 464 11.26 -28.57 -8.35
N TYR A 465 11.32 -28.00 -7.14
CA TYR A 465 10.75 -26.69 -6.86
C TYR A 465 11.83 -25.66 -6.47
N PRO A 466 11.80 -24.44 -7.02
CA PRO A 466 12.81 -23.42 -6.75
C PRO A 466 12.92 -23.03 -5.27
N TRP A 467 11.85 -23.22 -4.48
CA TRP A 467 11.82 -22.89 -3.04
C TRP A 467 12.22 -24.04 -2.10
N THR A 468 12.31 -25.28 -2.58
CA THR A 468 12.79 -26.41 -1.77
C THR A 468 14.13 -26.97 -2.23
N THR A 469 14.50 -26.71 -3.50
CA THR A 469 15.76 -27.16 -4.08
C THR A 469 16.58 -25.96 -4.53
N VAL A 470 17.77 -25.79 -3.92
CA VAL A 470 18.73 -24.77 -4.32
C VAL A 470 19.44 -25.23 -5.59
N PHE A 471 19.29 -24.50 -6.70
CA PHE A 471 20.02 -24.75 -7.94
C PHE A 471 21.45 -24.18 -7.87
N THR A 472 22.28 -24.66 -6.94
CA THR A 472 23.70 -24.24 -6.87
C THR A 472 24.61 -25.20 -7.61
N SER A 473 25.45 -24.65 -8.48
CA SER A 473 26.57 -25.33 -9.10
C SER A 473 27.66 -25.64 -8.07
N SER A 474 27.91 -26.92 -7.83
CA SER A 474 29.21 -27.38 -7.37
C SER A 474 29.97 -27.80 -8.62
N PHE A 475 31.02 -27.08 -8.99
CA PHE A 475 31.96 -27.57 -9.99
C PHE A 475 32.62 -28.86 -9.48
N ALA A 476 32.01 -30.02 -9.75
CA ALA A 476 32.72 -31.27 -9.82
C ALA A 476 33.10 -31.47 -11.29
N THR A 477 34.21 -30.88 -11.71
CA THR A 477 34.85 -31.31 -12.96
C THR A 477 35.14 -32.80 -12.82
N ASP A 478 34.45 -33.66 -13.57
CA ASP A 478 34.94 -35.01 -13.80
C ASP A 478 36.29 -34.88 -14.53
N HIS A 479 37.37 -35.21 -13.82
CA HIS A 479 38.75 -35.08 -14.30
C HIS A 479 39.02 -35.89 -15.57
N ASN A 480 38.15 -36.84 -15.92
CA ASN A 480 38.33 -37.76 -17.04
C ASN A 480 37.97 -37.17 -18.43
N SER A 481 37.44 -35.95 -18.50
CA SER A 481 37.09 -35.30 -19.78
C SER A 481 38.12 -34.27 -20.29
N LEU A 482 39.34 -34.24 -19.73
CA LEU A 482 40.46 -33.50 -20.32
C LEU A 482 41.17 -34.39 -21.35
N ALA A 483 41.02 -34.07 -22.64
CA ALA A 483 41.84 -34.66 -23.68
C ALA A 483 43.32 -34.39 -23.37
N ASN A 484 44.14 -35.45 -23.27
CA ASN A 484 45.58 -35.52 -22.91
C ASN A 484 45.94 -36.15 -21.55
N LEU A 485 45.11 -37.01 -20.96
CA LEU A 485 45.53 -37.91 -19.87
C LEU A 485 46.54 -39.02 -20.28
N THR A 486 47.17 -38.91 -21.47
CA THR A 486 48.27 -39.78 -21.90
C THR A 486 49.66 -39.16 -21.71
N THR A 487 49.77 -37.92 -21.20
CA THR A 487 51.07 -37.24 -21.05
C THR A 487 51.54 -37.02 -19.61
N GLY A 488 50.91 -37.64 -18.62
CA GLY A 488 51.38 -37.55 -17.24
C GLY A 488 50.55 -38.39 -16.27
N ASP A 489 50.67 -39.71 -16.36
CA ASP A 489 50.17 -40.58 -15.31
C ASP A 489 51.07 -40.45 -14.06
N VAL A 490 50.50 -39.91 -12.99
CA VAL A 490 51.15 -39.84 -11.66
C VAL A 490 50.57 -40.88 -10.69
N HIS A 491 49.75 -41.82 -11.16
CA HIS A 491 49.32 -42.94 -10.34
C HIS A 491 50.38 -44.05 -10.38
N THR A 492 51.25 -44.01 -9.37
CA THR A 492 52.05 -45.17 -8.94
C THR A 492 51.12 -46.27 -8.45
N GLN A 493 50.52 -47.04 -9.37
CA GLN A 493 49.76 -48.23 -9.01
C GLN A 493 49.86 -49.35 -10.04
N TYR A 494 51.08 -49.68 -10.44
CA TYR A 494 51.41 -51.06 -10.79
C TYR A 494 52.72 -51.43 -10.10
N LEU A 495 52.63 -52.43 -9.22
CA LEU A 495 53.79 -53.24 -8.85
C LEU A 495 54.38 -53.84 -10.13
N LEU A 496 55.70 -53.79 -10.24
CA LEU A 496 56.45 -54.49 -11.27
C LEU A 496 56.16 -55.99 -11.18
N THR A 497 56.27 -56.70 -12.31
CA THR A 497 56.12 -58.15 -12.42
C THR A 497 57.09 -58.96 -11.51
N ASP A 498 57.98 -58.30 -10.76
CA ASP A 498 58.98 -58.88 -9.84
C ASP A 498 58.69 -58.70 -8.33
N GLY A 499 57.62 -58.00 -7.94
CA GLY A 499 57.20 -57.89 -6.54
C GLY A 499 58.03 -56.96 -5.63
N THR A 500 58.79 -56.01 -6.15
CA THR A 500 59.44 -54.94 -5.33
C THR A 500 58.83 -53.54 -5.58
N ARG A 501 58.81 -52.69 -4.54
CA ARG A 501 58.21 -51.31 -4.55
C ARG A 501 59.25 -50.28 -5.01
N ALA A 502 58.89 -49.15 -5.65
CA ALA A 502 58.00 -48.10 -5.14
C ALA A 502 56.64 -48.02 -5.83
#